data_AF-A0A259H8U3-F1
#
_entry.id   AF-A0A259H8U3-F1
#
_cell.length_a   1.000
_cell.length_b   1.000
_cell.length_c   1.000
_cell.angle_alpha   90.00
_cell.angle_beta   90.00
_cell.angle_gamma   90.00
#
_symmetry.space_group_name_H-M   'P 1'
#
loop_
_entity.id
_entity.type
_entity.pdbx_description
1 polymer ?
#
loop_
_entity_poly.entity_id
_entity_poly.type
_entity_poly.pdbx_seq_one_letter_code
_entity_poly.pdbx_strand_id
1 'polypeptide(L)'
;MIQYDRPRRLFAIALAAMAGFIDAVGFLSADGYFVSFMSGNSTRLGVSLGTDPARAAMPAVLIAGFLGGVTGGALLSRWAGTLRKPVVLAFVALMLLAAACGRMLGLPVLLLGGMVVAMGALNNTFQRGGEVSVGLTYMTGALVKLGQGLA
;
A
#
# COMPACT_ATOMS: atom_id res chain seq x y z
N MET A 1 0.70 26.41 -1.74
CA MET A 1 0.06 25.11 -2.07
C MET A 1 0.59 24.66 -3.42
N ILE A 2 1.32 23.55 -3.48
CA ILE A 2 1.89 23.07 -4.74
C ILE A 2 0.74 22.53 -5.59
N GLN A 3 0.30 23.28 -6.60
CA GLN A 3 -0.73 22.84 -7.54
C GLN A 3 -0.15 21.72 -8.40
N TYR A 4 -0.63 20.49 -8.21
CA TYR A 4 -0.40 19.42 -9.16
C TYR A 4 -1.14 19.75 -10.46
N ASP A 5 -0.44 19.66 -11.58
CA ASP A 5 -0.99 19.67 -12.91
C ASP A 5 -2.10 18.63 -13.05
N ARG A 6 -3.19 18.99 -13.77
CA ARG A 6 -4.38 18.13 -13.97
C ARG A 6 -4.05 16.64 -14.24
N PRO A 7 -3.12 16.29 -15.15
CA PRO A 7 -2.80 14.87 -15.39
C PRO A 7 -2.22 14.16 -14.16
N ARG A 8 -1.36 14.82 -13.36
CA ARG A 8 -0.83 14.22 -12.13
C ARG A 8 -1.91 14.01 -11.07
N ARG A 9 -2.90 14.91 -11.00
CA ARG A 9 -4.03 14.76 -10.08
C ARG A 9 -4.91 13.57 -10.48
N LEU A 10 -5.24 13.44 -11.76
CA LEU A 10 -5.99 12.29 -12.29
C LEU A 10 -5.26 10.99 -12.04
N PHE A 11 -3.94 10.97 -12.27
CA PHE A 11 -3.11 9.80 -12.02
C PHE A 11 -3.10 9.40 -10.54
N ALA A 12 -2.97 10.36 -9.62
CA ALA A 12 -3.05 10.08 -8.18
C ALA A 12 -4.43 9.54 -7.76
N ILE A 13 -5.52 10.07 -8.33
CA ILE A 13 -6.88 9.57 -8.08
C ILE A 13 -7.02 8.12 -8.57
N ALA A 14 -6.54 7.82 -9.78
CA ALA A 14 -6.58 6.47 -10.33
C ALA A 14 -5.79 5.48 -9.47
N LEU A 15 -4.60 5.86 -9.01
CA LEU A 15 -3.78 5.03 -8.12
C LEU A 15 -4.43 4.84 -6.74
N ALA A 16 -5.09 5.87 -6.20
CA ALA A 16 -5.84 5.75 -4.94
C ALA A 16 -7.05 4.82 -5.09
N ALA A 17 -7.80 4.92 -6.19
CA ALA A 17 -8.91 4.00 -6.49
C ALA A 17 -8.43 2.55 -6.64
N MET A 18 -7.31 2.33 -7.34
CA MET A 18 -6.66 1.02 -7.46
C MET A 18 -6.23 0.48 -6.10
N ALA A 19 -5.60 1.31 -5.26
CA ALA A 19 -5.19 0.91 -3.91
C ALA A 19 -6.39 0.51 -3.06
N GLY A 20 -7.48 1.28 -3.09
CA GLY A 20 -8.72 0.95 -2.40
C GLY A 20 -9.36 -0.35 -2.88
N PHE A 21 -9.34 -0.61 -4.20
CA PHE A 21 -9.81 -1.88 -4.77
C PHE A 21 -8.98 -3.07 -4.26
N ILE A 22 -7.65 -2.93 -4.26
CA ILE A 22 -6.76 -4.01 -3.80
C ILE A 22 -6.92 -4.25 -2.29
N ASP A 23 -7.17 -3.21 -1.50
CA ASP A 23 -7.51 -3.36 -0.09
C ASP A 23 -8.84 -4.10 0.13
N ALA A 24 -9.85 -3.83 -0.69
CA ALA A 24 -11.12 -4.56 -0.63
C ALA A 24 -10.92 -6.05 -0.98
N VAL A 25 -10.15 -6.36 -2.03
CA VAL A 25 -9.82 -7.75 -2.39
C VAL A 25 -9.01 -8.43 -1.29
N GLY A 26 -8.00 -7.74 -0.75
CA GLY A 26 -7.18 -8.22 0.37
C GLY A 26 -8.03 -8.52 1.60
N PHE A 27 -8.93 -7.62 1.97
CA PHE A 27 -9.84 -7.79 3.09
C PHE A 27 -10.74 -9.02 2.96
N LEU A 28 -11.32 -9.22 1.77
CA LEU A 28 -12.17 -10.39 1.48
C LEU A 28 -11.37 -11.70 1.41
N SER A 29 -10.07 -11.63 1.08
CA SER A 29 -9.21 -12.81 0.91
C SER A 29 -8.39 -13.17 2.15
N ALA A 30 -8.24 -12.23 3.10
CA ALA A 30 -7.41 -12.36 4.28
C ALA A 30 -8.23 -12.32 5.58
N ASP A 31 -9.43 -12.89 5.61
CA ASP A 31 -10.27 -12.96 6.83
C ASP A 31 -10.43 -11.61 7.57
N GLY A 32 -10.52 -10.51 6.81
CA GLY A 32 -10.71 -9.17 7.34
C GLY A 32 -9.44 -8.40 7.70
N TYR A 33 -8.25 -8.84 7.28
CA TYR A 33 -7.02 -8.04 7.35
C TYR A 33 -6.83 -7.15 6.11
N PHE A 34 -6.12 -6.03 6.25
CA PHE A 34 -5.88 -5.08 5.16
C PHE A 34 -4.49 -5.29 4.53
N VAL A 35 -4.32 -4.99 3.25
CA VAL A 35 -3.01 -5.13 2.56
C VAL A 35 -2.29 -3.78 2.40
N SER A 36 -3.01 -2.67 2.55
CA SER A 36 -2.52 -1.30 2.46
C SER A 36 -2.83 -0.47 3.71
N PHE A 37 -3.99 -0.68 4.35
CA PHE A 37 -4.39 0.05 5.56
C PHE A 37 -3.72 -0.45 6.84
N MET A 38 -2.43 -0.16 6.99
CA MET A 38 -1.60 -0.67 8.09
C MET A 38 -2.04 -0.17 9.48
N SER A 39 -2.68 1.00 9.57
CA SER A 39 -3.20 1.47 10.86
C SER A 39 -4.26 0.51 11.42
N GLY A 40 -5.10 -0.08 10.58
CA GLY A 40 -6.06 -1.11 10.97
C GLY A 40 -5.36 -2.41 11.42
N ASN A 41 -4.32 -2.82 10.71
CA ASN A 41 -3.53 -4.01 11.11
C ASN A 41 -2.78 -3.79 12.43
N SER A 42 -2.26 -2.59 12.70
CA SER A 42 -1.63 -2.25 13.98
C SER A 42 -2.61 -2.29 15.14
N THR A 43 -3.85 -1.80 14.95
CA THR A 43 -4.91 -1.95 15.96
C THR A 43 -5.23 -3.42 16.19
N ARG A 44 -5.39 -4.22 15.12
CA ARG A 44 -5.63 -5.67 15.24
C ARG A 44 -4.48 -6.38 15.95
N LEU A 45 -3.23 -6.02 15.65
CA LEU A 45 -2.05 -6.55 16.32
C LEU A 45 -2.11 -6.26 17.83
N GLY A 46 -2.37 -5.02 18.23
CA GLY A 46 -2.48 -4.64 19.65
C GLY A 46 -3.60 -5.39 20.37
N VAL A 47 -4.77 -5.53 19.74
CA VAL A 47 -5.89 -6.30 20.30
C VAL A 47 -5.53 -7.78 20.43
N SER A 48 -4.94 -8.39 19.40
CA SER A 48 -4.52 -9.79 19.44
C SER A 48 -3.47 -10.06 20.52
N LEU A 49 -2.49 -9.17 20.69
CA LEU A 49 -1.50 -9.32 21.77
C LEU A 49 -2.13 -9.32 23.17
N GLY A 50 -3.22 -8.58 23.37
CA GLY A 50 -3.94 -8.52 24.65
C GLY A 50 -5.01 -9.60 24.86
N THR A 51 -5.38 -10.34 23.82
CA THR A 51 -6.51 -11.29 23.87
C THR A 51 -6.12 -12.71 23.46
N ASP A 52 -5.47 -12.87 22.31
CA ASP A 52 -5.01 -14.15 21.76
C ASP A 52 -3.71 -13.92 20.95
N PRO A 53 -2.53 -14.05 21.61
CA PRO A 53 -1.24 -13.79 20.97
C PRO A 53 -0.96 -14.65 19.74
N ALA A 54 -1.58 -15.83 19.60
CA ALA A 54 -1.40 -16.65 18.41
C ALA A 54 -1.95 -15.95 17.15
N ARG A 55 -3.00 -15.14 17.28
CA ARG A 55 -3.57 -14.35 16.17
C ARG A 55 -2.78 -13.09 15.84
N ALA A 56 -1.82 -12.70 16.68
CA ALA A 56 -0.97 -11.54 16.44
C ALA A 56 0.03 -11.75 15.28
N ALA A 57 0.33 -13.01 14.93
CA ALA A 57 1.28 -13.34 13.88
C ALA A 57 0.89 -12.78 12.50
N MET A 58 -0.38 -12.92 12.11
CA MET A 58 -0.84 -12.49 10.79
C MET A 58 -0.70 -10.97 10.57
N PRO A 59 -1.25 -10.07 11.41
CA PRO A 59 -1.07 -8.64 11.22
C PRO A 59 0.41 -8.22 11.33
N ALA A 60 1.22 -8.88 12.16
CA ALA A 60 2.65 -8.61 12.23
C ALA A 60 3.36 -8.94 10.90
N VAL A 61 3.06 -10.09 10.28
CA VAL A 61 3.61 -10.48 8.98
C VAL A 61 3.17 -9.51 7.87
N LEU A 62 1.91 -9.08 7.87
CA LEU A 62 1.41 -8.10 6.90
C LEU A 62 2.13 -6.75 7.04
N ILE A 63 2.33 -6.27 8.27
CA ILE A 63 3.09 -5.05 8.55
C ILE A 63 4.54 -5.19 8.10
N ALA A 64 5.19 -6.32 8.41
CA ALA A 64 6.57 -6.58 8.01
C ALA A 64 6.72 -6.66 6.48
N GLY A 65 5.80 -7.34 5.80
CA GLY A 65 5.76 -7.41 4.34
C GLY A 65 5.56 -6.04 3.70
N PHE A 66 4.67 -5.22 4.27
CA PHE A 66 4.43 -3.87 3.78
C PHE A 66 5.69 -3.01 3.94
N LEU A 67 6.33 -3.07 5.11
CA LEU A 67 7.60 -2.39 5.36
C LEU A 67 8.69 -2.84 4.38
N GLY A 68 8.78 -4.15 4.12
CA GLY A 68 9.66 -4.72 3.10
C GLY A 68 9.37 -4.16 1.70
N GLY A 69 8.10 -4.04 1.33
CA GLY A 69 7.68 -3.41 0.07
C GLY A 69 8.03 -1.93 -0.01
N VAL A 70 7.82 -1.16 1.07
CA VAL A 70 8.20 0.25 1.14
C VAL A 70 9.71 0.40 0.97
N THR A 71 10.50 -0.35 1.76
CA THR A 71 11.97 -0.29 1.72
C THR A 71 12.52 -0.76 0.37
N GLY A 72 12.01 -1.87 -0.16
CA GLY A 72 12.39 -2.37 -1.49
C GLY A 72 12.06 -1.38 -2.60
N GLY A 73 10.86 -0.81 -2.58
CA GLY A 73 10.46 0.24 -3.52
C GLY A 73 11.31 1.52 -3.41
N ALA A 74 11.72 1.89 -2.19
CA ALA A 74 12.62 3.02 -1.96
C ALA A 74 14.01 2.75 -2.54
N LEU A 75 14.57 1.56 -2.31
CA LEU A 75 15.86 1.15 -2.86
C LEU A 75 15.82 1.12 -4.39
N LEU A 76 14.78 0.54 -4.99
CA LEU A 76 14.56 0.53 -6.44
C LEU A 76 14.44 1.95 -7.01
N SER A 77 13.69 2.82 -6.34
CA SER A 77 13.53 4.24 -6.71
C SER A 77 14.88 4.98 -6.72
N ARG A 78 15.72 4.75 -5.71
CA ARG A 78 17.06 5.36 -5.62
C ARG A 78 18.00 4.83 -6.70
N TRP A 79 17.98 3.52 -6.94
CA TRP A 79 18.80 2.88 -7.97
C TRP A 79 18.42 3.34 -9.38
N ALA A 80 17.13 3.48 -9.66
CA ALA A 80 16.60 3.86 -10.97
C ALA A 80 16.81 5.35 -11.34
N GLY A 81 17.21 6.21 -10.40
CA GLY A 81 17.52 7.62 -10.65
C GLY A 81 16.39 8.40 -11.34
N THR A 82 16.62 8.82 -12.58
CA THR A 82 15.63 9.57 -13.39
C THR A 82 14.39 8.75 -13.73
N LEU A 83 14.52 7.41 -13.79
CA LEU A 83 13.44 6.46 -14.11
C LEU A 83 12.72 5.92 -12.87
N ARG A 84 12.92 6.53 -11.70
CA ARG A 84 12.33 6.10 -10.42
C ARG A 84 10.84 5.76 -10.47
N LYS A 85 10.01 6.59 -11.11
CA LYS A 85 8.55 6.39 -11.15
C LYS A 85 8.16 5.20 -12.04
N PRO A 86 8.61 5.12 -13.32
CA PRO A 86 8.38 3.94 -14.14
C PRO A 86 8.82 2.64 -13.48
N VAL A 87 10.01 2.60 -12.87
CA VAL A 87 10.55 1.37 -12.27
C VAL A 87 9.74 0.92 -11.06
N VAL A 88 9.38 1.83 -10.16
CA VAL A 88 8.52 1.49 -9.01
C VAL A 88 7.15 1.01 -9.48
N LEU A 89 6.55 1.67 -10.47
CA LEU A 89 5.24 1.26 -11.01
C LEU A 89 5.30 -0.09 -11.74
N ALA A 90 6.37 -0.37 -12.47
CA ALA A 90 6.59 -1.68 -13.09
C ALA A 90 6.75 -2.78 -12.03
N PHE A 91 7.47 -2.49 -10.95
CA PHE A 91 7.60 -3.41 -9.81
C PHE A 91 6.24 -3.67 -9.13
N VAL A 92 5.45 -2.62 -8.87
CA VAL A 92 4.08 -2.74 -8.35
C VAL A 92 3.22 -3.61 -9.27
N ALA A 93 3.25 -3.35 -10.58
CA ALA A 93 2.50 -4.14 -11.56
C ALA A 93 2.92 -5.62 -11.56
N LEU A 94 4.23 -5.91 -11.49
CA LEU A 94 4.75 -7.27 -11.42
C LEU A 94 4.28 -8.00 -10.16
N MET A 95 4.31 -7.34 -9.00
CA MET A 95 3.85 -7.92 -7.74
C MET A 95 2.33 -8.17 -7.74
N LEU A 96 1.54 -7.31 -8.38
CA LEU A 96 0.10 -7.53 -8.55
C LEU A 96 -0.22 -8.65 -9.54
N LEU A 97 0.57 -8.81 -10.60
CA LEU A 97 0.47 -9.96 -11.50
C LEU A 97 0.81 -11.26 -10.76
N ALA A 98 1.87 -11.27 -9.96
CA ALA A 98 2.21 -12.42 -9.11
C ALA A 98 1.08 -12.75 -8.14
N ALA A 99 0.44 -11.73 -7.53
CA ALA A 99 -0.71 -11.93 -6.68
C ALA A 99 -1.91 -12.54 -7.43
N ALA A 100 -2.19 -12.06 -8.64
CA ALA A 100 -3.24 -12.61 -9.50
C ALA A 100 -2.96 -14.08 -9.88
N CYS A 101 -1.71 -14.42 -10.23
CA CYS A 101 -1.30 -15.80 -10.44
C CYS A 101 -1.47 -16.64 -9.16
N GLY A 102 -1.11 -16.10 -8.00
CA GLY A 102 -1.35 -16.74 -6.70
C GLY A 102 -2.83 -17.05 -6.47
N ARG A 103 -3.73 -16.14 -6.84
CA ARG A 103 -5.18 -16.37 -6.77
C ARG A 103 -5.65 -17.49 -7.70
N MET A 104 -5.12 -17.55 -8.93
CA MET A 104 -5.47 -18.59 -9.91
C MET A 104 -4.97 -19.97 -9.51
N LEU A 105 -3.78 -20.03 -8.90
CA LEU A 105 -3.14 -21.27 -8.44
C LEU A 105 -3.60 -21.72 -7.04
N GLY A 106 -4.46 -20.94 -6.36
CA GLY A 106 -4.90 -21.25 -4.99
C GLY A 106 -3.80 -21.08 -3.94
N LEU A 107 -2.84 -20.20 -4.17
CA LEU A 107 -1.70 -19.91 -3.29
C LEU A 107 -1.95 -18.61 -2.49
N PRO A 108 -2.58 -18.67 -1.30
CA PRO A 108 -2.95 -17.47 -0.54
C PRO A 108 -1.76 -16.64 -0.10
N VAL A 109 -0.63 -17.29 0.20
CA VAL A 109 0.62 -16.61 0.58
C VAL A 109 1.15 -15.74 -0.57
N LEU A 110 1.10 -16.24 -1.80
CA LEU A 110 1.55 -15.50 -2.98
C LEU A 110 0.59 -14.34 -3.30
N LEU A 111 -0.72 -14.58 -3.17
CA LEU A 111 -1.76 -13.56 -3.30
C LEU A 111 -1.53 -12.39 -2.33
N LEU A 112 -1.53 -12.68 -1.03
CA LEU A 112 -1.43 -11.66 0.01
C LEU A 112 -0.04 -11.03 0.05
N GLY A 113 1.02 -11.83 -0.09
CA GLY A 113 2.39 -11.34 -0.14
C GLY A 113 2.61 -10.37 -1.31
N GLY A 114 2.15 -10.73 -2.51
CA GLY A 114 2.24 -9.86 -3.69
C GLY A 114 1.48 -8.55 -3.52
N MET A 115 0.24 -8.60 -3.01
CA MET A 115 -0.56 -7.40 -2.74
C MET A 115 0.08 -6.47 -1.71
N VAL A 116 0.53 -7.02 -0.58
CA VAL A 116 1.13 -6.26 0.52
C VAL A 116 2.44 -5.59 0.08
N VAL A 117 3.31 -6.32 -0.61
CA VAL A 117 4.58 -5.78 -1.12
C VAL A 117 4.32 -4.71 -2.18
N ALA A 118 3.36 -4.94 -3.09
CA ALA A 118 2.95 -3.96 -4.09
C ALA A 118 2.44 -2.66 -3.43
N MET A 119 1.56 -2.78 -2.44
CA MET A 119 1.00 -1.63 -1.71
C MET A 119 2.08 -0.86 -0.94
N GLY A 120 3.02 -1.56 -0.32
CA GLY A 120 4.19 -0.94 0.30
C GLY A 120 5.02 -0.15 -0.71
N ALA A 121 5.38 -0.77 -1.84
CA ALA A 121 6.20 -0.13 -2.86
C ALA A 121 5.51 1.08 -3.50
N LEU A 122 4.19 1.03 -3.70
CA LEU A 122 3.40 2.10 -4.31
C LEU A 122 3.56 3.46 -3.60
N ASN A 123 3.80 3.45 -2.28
CA ASN A 123 4.04 4.68 -1.50
C ASN A 123 5.33 5.44 -1.88
N ASN A 124 6.20 4.85 -2.70
CA ASN A 124 7.39 5.52 -3.24
C ASN A 124 7.10 6.36 -4.51
N THR A 125 5.93 6.21 -5.13
CA THR A 125 5.60 6.83 -6.43
C THR A 125 5.45 8.36 -6.33
N PHE A 126 4.97 8.85 -5.19
CA PHE A 126 4.76 10.28 -4.90
C PHE A 126 5.66 10.80 -3.79
N GLN A 127 6.93 10.39 -3.75
CA GLN A 127 7.91 11.00 -2.85
C GLN A 127 8.51 12.28 -3.42
N ARG A 128 8.56 13.33 -2.59
CA ARG A 128 9.24 14.60 -2.88
C ARG A 128 10.07 14.99 -1.65
N GLY A 129 11.39 15.09 -1.81
CA GLY A 129 12.30 15.47 -0.72
C GLY A 129 12.43 14.44 0.41
N GLY A 130 12.11 13.17 0.17
CA GLY A 130 12.13 12.11 1.19
C GLY A 130 10.80 11.94 1.93
N GLU A 131 9.84 12.86 1.75
CA GLU A 131 8.50 12.76 2.32
C GLU A 131 7.47 12.29 1.28
N VAL A 132 6.49 11.51 1.74
CA VAL A 132 5.35 11.05 0.94
C VAL A 132 4.41 12.24 0.69
N SER A 133 4.52 12.83 -0.49
CA SER A 133 3.78 14.05 -0.85
C SER A 133 2.28 13.82 -1.12
N VAL A 134 1.91 12.58 -1.48
CA VAL A 134 0.52 12.12 -1.59
C VAL A 134 0.46 10.72 -1.00
N GLY A 135 -0.08 10.61 0.21
CA GLY A 135 -0.30 9.32 0.84
C GLY A 135 -1.50 8.62 0.20
N LEU A 136 -1.25 7.79 -0.81
CA LEU A 136 -2.30 7.04 -1.51
C LEU A 136 -3.04 6.06 -0.58
N THR A 137 -2.36 5.61 0.47
CA THR A 137 -2.89 4.71 1.51
C THR A 137 -3.15 5.42 2.85
N TYR A 138 -2.97 6.76 2.90
CA TYR A 138 -3.16 7.59 4.11
C TYR A 138 -4.45 8.43 4.00
N MET A 139 -5.59 7.75 3.86
CA MET A 139 -6.87 8.41 3.56
C MET A 139 -7.38 9.30 4.69
N THR A 140 -7.11 8.99 5.96
CA THR A 140 -7.55 9.82 7.10
C THR A 140 -7.01 11.25 7.00
N GLY A 141 -5.74 11.42 6.65
CA GLY A 141 -5.15 12.75 6.46
C GLY A 141 -5.75 13.50 5.28
N ALA A 142 -6.13 12.78 4.21
CA ALA A 142 -6.80 13.38 3.05
C ALA A 142 -8.20 13.89 3.39
N LEU A 143 -8.97 13.11 4.17
CA LEU A 143 -10.31 13.51 4.63
C LEU A 143 -10.27 14.73 5.55
N VAL A 144 -9.30 14.78 6.47
CA VAL A 144 -9.12 15.96 7.35
C VAL A 144 -8.83 17.21 6.52
N LYS A 145 -7.92 17.12 5.54
CA LYS A 145 -7.61 18.25 4.65
C LYS A 145 -8.81 18.67 3.79
N LEU A 146 -9.61 17.71 3.33
CA LEU A 146 -10.85 18.00 2.61
C LEU A 146 -11.83 18.77 3.50
N GLY A 147 -12.07 18.29 4.73
CA GLY A 147 -12.97 18.94 5.69
C GLY A 147 -12.52 20.37 6.03
N GLN A 148 -11.22 20.57 6.28
CA GLN A 148 -10.64 21.90 6.51
C GLN A 148 -10.77 22.84 5.31
N GLY A 149 -10.76 22.31 4.09
CA GLY A 149 -10.93 23.11 2.88
C GLY A 149 -12.39 23.42 2.52
N LEU A 150 -13.35 22.72 3.14
CA LEU A 150 -14.78 22.99 3.01
C LEU A 150 -15.29 24.03 4.02
N ALA A 151 -14.57 24.23 5.12
CA ALA A 151 -14.84 25.25 6.15
C ALA A 151 -14.25 26.60 5.74
#